data_AF-A0A094LBH0-F1
#
_entry.id   AF-A0A094LBH0-F1
#
_cell.length_a   1.000
_cell.length_b   1.000
_cell.length_c   1.000
_cell.angle_alpha   90.00
_cell.angle_beta   90.00
_cell.angle_gamma   90.00
#
_symmetry.space_group_name_H-M   'P 1'
#
loop_
_entity.id
_entity.type
_entity.pdbx_description
1 polymer ?
#
loop_
_entity_poly.entity_id
_entity_poly.type
_entity_poly.pdbx_seq_one_letter_code
_entity_poly.pdbx_strand_id
1 'polypeptide(L)'
;SVETSPSVVFENIQQCSPKCLRMLLENISGLTVDDDFTVEVIPEINVAVATFTKRIDTEEFVQKCSQNKRVKEFKMTARLLELTQSIKAENLPASVSTDYITVYFESVRNGGGPVSDVQLFPEEHSAIITFCDHKGNA
;
A
#
# COMPACT_ATOMS: atom_id res chain seq x y z
N SER A 1 -11.64 8.27 15.11
CA SER A 1 -11.33 6.84 14.92
C SER A 1 -10.05 6.80 14.13
N VAL A 2 -8.99 6.17 14.64
CA VAL A 2 -7.79 5.94 13.82
C VAL A 2 -8.21 4.93 12.77
N GLU A 3 -8.25 5.32 11.50
CA GLU A 3 -8.52 4.38 10.42
C GLU A 3 -7.28 3.50 10.28
N THR A 4 -7.42 2.21 10.59
CA THR A 4 -6.38 1.22 10.39
C THR A 4 -6.30 0.87 8.91
N SER A 5 -5.08 0.68 8.41
CA SER A 5 -4.88 0.28 7.02
C SER A 5 -5.59 -1.05 6.76
N PRO A 6 -6.37 -1.18 5.66
CA PRO A 6 -6.93 -2.46 5.24
C PRO A 6 -5.85 -3.39 4.63
N SER A 7 -4.61 -2.92 4.55
CA SER A 7 -3.52 -3.63 3.91
C SER A 7 -2.45 -4.05 4.91
N VAL A 8 -1.92 -5.27 4.70
CA VAL A 8 -0.86 -5.87 5.51
C VAL A 8 0.29 -6.25 4.60
N VAL A 9 1.48 -5.77 4.94
CA VAL A 9 2.74 -6.08 4.27
C VAL A 9 3.34 -7.33 4.89
N PHE A 10 3.74 -8.26 4.03
CA PHE A 10 4.51 -9.45 4.37
C PHE A 10 5.91 -9.31 3.77
N GLU A 11 6.94 -9.40 4.60
CA GLU A 11 8.34 -9.34 4.17
C GLU A 11 8.99 -10.72 4.36
N ASN A 12 10.12 -10.92 3.68
CA ASN A 12 10.88 -12.17 3.69
C ASN A 12 10.11 -13.37 3.11
N ILE A 13 9.30 -13.15 2.06
CA ILE A 13 8.44 -14.20 1.48
C ILE A 13 9.18 -15.20 0.57
N GLN A 14 10.49 -15.08 0.35
CA GLN A 14 11.27 -15.93 -0.56
C GLN A 14 11.17 -17.44 -0.30
N GLN A 15 10.85 -17.85 0.93
CA GLN A 15 10.68 -19.27 1.28
C GLN A 15 9.24 -19.78 1.11
N CYS A 16 8.31 -18.90 0.76
CA CYS A 16 6.89 -19.19 0.62
C CYS A 16 6.44 -18.93 -0.83
N SER A 17 6.04 -19.99 -1.55
CA SER A 17 5.51 -19.79 -2.90
C SER A 17 4.21 -18.96 -2.87
N PRO A 18 3.87 -18.19 -3.93
CA PRO A 18 2.66 -17.38 -3.95
C PRO A 18 1.38 -18.16 -3.63
N LYS A 19 1.28 -19.41 -4.10
CA LYS A 19 0.15 -20.30 -3.80
C LYS A 19 0.12 -20.71 -2.32
N CYS A 20 1.30 -21.02 -1.75
CA CYS A 20 1.42 -21.34 -0.32
C CYS A 20 1.04 -20.14 0.55
N LEU A 21 1.47 -18.93 0.15
CA LEU A 21 1.14 -17.69 0.84
C LEU A 21 -0.37 -17.45 0.84
N ARG A 22 -1.02 -17.50 -0.33
CA ARG A 22 -2.49 -17.35 -0.45
C ARG A 22 -3.23 -18.29 0.51
N MET A 23 -2.94 -19.60 0.47
CA MET A 23 -3.56 -20.58 1.36
C MET A 23 -3.27 -20.32 2.85
N LEU A 24 -2.07 -19.84 3.18
CA LEU A 24 -1.71 -19.51 4.55
C LEU A 24 -2.54 -18.32 5.05
N LEU A 25 -2.71 -17.29 4.23
CA LEU A 25 -3.48 -16.10 4.57
C LEU A 25 -4.97 -16.41 4.70
N GLU A 26 -5.53 -17.26 3.84
CA GLU A 26 -6.92 -17.76 3.97
C GLU A 26 -7.13 -18.47 5.30
N ASN A 27 -6.19 -19.34 5.70
CA ASN A 27 -6.29 -20.09 6.95
C ASN A 27 -6.19 -19.17 8.19
N ILE A 28 -5.29 -18.19 8.17
CA ILE A 28 -5.12 -17.27 9.31
C ILE A 28 -6.31 -16.30 9.43
N SER A 29 -6.81 -15.80 8.29
CA SER A 29 -7.89 -14.81 8.26
C SER A 29 -9.29 -15.45 8.39
N GLY A 30 -9.46 -16.69 7.96
CA GLY A 30 -10.76 -17.31 7.76
C GLY A 30 -11.53 -16.72 6.57
N LEU A 31 -10.83 -16.08 5.63
CA LEU A 31 -11.38 -15.42 4.46
C LEU A 31 -10.90 -16.08 3.16
N THR A 32 -11.51 -15.71 2.04
CA THR A 32 -11.16 -16.25 0.71
C THR A 32 -10.42 -15.21 -0.15
N VAL A 33 -9.31 -15.62 -0.76
CA VAL A 33 -8.57 -14.75 -1.70
C VAL A 33 -9.42 -14.48 -2.94
N ASP A 34 -9.27 -13.29 -3.52
CA ASP A 34 -10.00 -12.76 -4.67
C ASP A 34 -11.48 -12.40 -4.40
N ASP A 35 -12.12 -12.98 -3.36
CA ASP A 35 -13.47 -12.61 -2.91
C ASP A 35 -13.46 -11.58 -1.76
N ASP A 36 -12.71 -11.88 -0.69
CA ASP A 36 -12.68 -11.09 0.56
C ASP A 36 -11.39 -10.25 0.72
N PHE A 37 -10.34 -10.59 -0.03
CA PHE A 37 -9.06 -9.87 -0.05
C PHE A 37 -8.21 -10.23 -1.26
N THR A 38 -7.31 -9.34 -1.67
CA THR A 38 -6.34 -9.59 -2.75
C THR A 38 -4.93 -9.74 -2.20
N VAL A 39 -4.05 -10.39 -2.97
CA VAL A 39 -2.62 -10.54 -2.63
C VAL A 39 -1.76 -10.18 -3.84
N GLU A 40 -1.00 -9.11 -3.71
CA GLU A 40 0.02 -8.69 -4.68
C GLU A 40 1.41 -9.12 -4.21
N VAL A 41 2.21 -9.71 -5.10
CA VAL A 41 3.57 -10.18 -4.80
C VAL A 41 4.56 -9.33 -5.58
N ILE A 42 5.55 -8.78 -4.87
CA ILE A 42 6.63 -7.96 -5.42
C ILE A 42 7.94 -8.73 -5.23
N PRO A 43 8.28 -9.64 -6.17
CA PRO A 43 9.38 -10.57 -6.01
C PRO A 43 10.75 -9.86 -5.95
N GLU A 44 10.89 -8.69 -6.56
CA GLU A 44 12.13 -7.90 -6.62
C GLU A 44 12.65 -7.52 -5.23
N ILE A 45 11.74 -7.35 -4.27
CA ILE A 45 12.06 -6.98 -2.88
C ILE A 45 11.60 -8.04 -1.86
N ASN A 46 11.16 -9.22 -2.32
CA ASN A 46 10.64 -10.30 -1.48
C ASN A 46 9.52 -9.83 -0.53
N VAL A 47 8.57 -9.06 -1.07
CA VAL A 47 7.41 -8.54 -0.34
C VAL A 47 6.10 -9.05 -0.96
N ALA A 48 5.07 -9.19 -0.13
CA ALA A 48 3.69 -9.28 -0.58
C ALA A 48 2.81 -8.27 0.17
N VAL A 49 1.76 -7.79 -0.47
CA VAL A 49 0.73 -6.95 0.15
C VAL A 49 -0.59 -7.68 0.07
N ALA A 50 -1.20 -7.94 1.23
CA ALA A 50 -2.58 -8.42 1.31
C ALA A 50 -3.50 -7.23 1.58
N THR A 51 -4.52 -7.02 0.74
CA THR A 51 -5.48 -5.92 0.88
C THR A 51 -6.87 -6.49 1.10
N PHE A 52 -7.42 -6.27 2.30
CA PHE A 52 -8.71 -6.80 2.71
C PHE A 52 -9.85 -5.91 2.22
N THR A 53 -10.71 -6.45 1.35
CA THR A 53 -11.93 -5.77 0.89
C THR A 53 -13.07 -5.97 1.89
N LYS A 54 -13.09 -7.12 2.56
CA LYS A 54 -13.96 -7.38 3.70
C LYS A 54 -13.39 -6.76 4.97
N ARG A 55 -14.26 -6.11 5.75
CA ARG A 55 -13.88 -5.50 7.02
C ARG A 55 -13.41 -6.58 8.01
N ILE A 56 -12.17 -6.44 8.46
CA ILE A 56 -11.58 -7.22 9.56
C ILE A 56 -10.78 -6.31 10.48
N ASP A 57 -10.43 -6.84 11.65
CA ASP A 57 -9.40 -6.25 12.51
C ASP A 57 -8.02 -6.63 11.98
N THR A 58 -7.37 -5.69 11.28
CA THR A 58 -6.06 -5.91 10.67
C THR A 58 -4.93 -5.97 11.70
N GLU A 59 -5.10 -5.36 12.88
CA GLU A 59 -4.14 -5.48 13.98
C GLU A 59 -4.20 -6.87 14.61
N GLU A 60 -5.40 -7.37 14.89
CA GLU A 60 -5.61 -8.74 15.38
C GLU A 60 -5.08 -9.76 14.35
N PHE A 61 -5.30 -9.52 13.06
CA PHE A 61 -4.76 -10.38 12.01
C PHE A 61 -3.22 -10.40 12.00
N VAL A 62 -2.56 -9.24 12.09
CA VAL A 62 -1.09 -9.17 12.23
C VAL A 62 -0.60 -9.93 13.46
N GLN A 63 -1.31 -9.81 14.59
CA GLN A 63 -1.00 -10.58 15.80
C GLN A 63 -1.11 -12.09 15.55
N LYS A 64 -2.18 -12.56 14.89
CA LYS A 64 -2.35 -13.97 14.51
C LYS A 64 -1.22 -14.45 13.58
N CYS A 65 -0.81 -13.63 12.61
CA CYS A 65 0.34 -13.92 11.74
C CYS A 65 1.62 -14.12 12.57
N SER A 66 1.91 -13.20 13.50
CA SER A 66 3.12 -13.28 14.34
C SER A 66 3.17 -14.54 15.22
N GLN A 67 2.02 -15.14 15.53
CA GLN A 67 1.91 -16.36 16.33
C GLN A 67 1.89 -17.64 15.47
N ASN A 68 1.61 -17.53 14.18
CA ASN A 68 1.45 -18.67 13.28
C ASN A 68 2.78 -19.42 13.05
N LYS A 69 2.73 -20.76 13.16
CA LYS A 69 3.91 -21.62 13.05
C LYS A 69 4.62 -21.50 11.69
N ARG A 70 3.89 -21.51 10.58
CA ARG A 70 4.49 -21.42 9.23
C ARG A 70 5.09 -20.05 8.96
N VAL A 71 4.45 -18.98 9.44
CA VAL A 71 5.01 -17.62 9.34
C VAL A 71 6.38 -17.57 10.04
N LYS A 72 6.48 -18.13 11.25
CA LYS A 72 7.75 -18.22 12.00
C LYS A 72 8.78 -19.14 11.32
N GLU A 73 8.36 -20.30 10.83
CA GLU A 73 9.24 -21.25 10.12
C GLU A 73 9.89 -20.61 8.90
N PHE A 74 9.11 -19.86 8.11
CA PHE A 74 9.61 -19.11 6.95
C PHE A 74 10.31 -17.80 7.31
N LYS A 75 10.33 -17.43 8.59
CA LYS A 75 10.87 -16.15 9.10
C LYS A 75 10.24 -14.93 8.41
N MET A 76 8.97 -15.05 8.04
CA MET A 76 8.20 -13.95 7.48
C MET A 76 7.78 -12.98 8.59
N THR A 77 7.73 -11.70 8.27
CA THR A 77 7.14 -10.67 9.12
C THR A 77 5.81 -10.23 8.52
N ALA A 78 4.91 -9.74 9.37
CA ALA A 78 3.66 -9.13 8.97
C ALA A 78 3.51 -7.80 9.72
N ARG A 79 3.13 -6.74 9.01
CA ARG A 79 2.87 -5.41 9.60
C ARG A 79 1.80 -4.68 8.79
N LEU A 80 1.12 -3.73 9.39
CA LEU A 80 0.21 -2.85 8.65
C LEU A 80 0.99 -2.06 7.58
N LEU A 81 0.40 -1.92 6.40
CA LEU A 81 0.92 -1.03 5.36
C LEU A 81 0.69 0.42 5.80
N GLU A 82 1.74 1.22 5.76
CA GLU A 82 1.66 2.64 6.10
C GLU A 82 0.76 3.39 5.11
N LEU A 83 -0.04 4.30 5.63
CA LEU A 83 -0.80 5.24 4.81
C LEU A 83 0.16 6.34 4.34
N THR A 84 0.16 6.63 3.05
CA THR A 84 0.97 7.70 2.47
C THR A 84 0.09 8.89 2.10
N GLN A 85 0.62 10.09 2.36
CA GLN A 85 0.07 11.35 1.87
C GLN A 85 0.86 11.87 0.66
N SER A 86 1.94 11.19 0.27
CA SER A 86 2.84 11.66 -0.77
C SER A 86 2.91 10.67 -1.92
N ILE A 87 2.91 11.22 -3.13
CA ILE A 87 3.15 10.49 -4.37
C ILE A 87 4.34 11.09 -5.11
N LYS A 88 5.02 10.29 -5.92
CA LYS A 88 5.99 10.78 -6.91
C LYS A 88 5.34 10.76 -8.29
N ALA A 89 5.24 11.92 -8.93
CA ALA A 89 4.87 12.03 -10.33
C ALA A 89 6.15 12.10 -11.18
N GLU A 90 6.26 11.23 -12.18
CA GLU A 90 7.43 11.13 -13.07
C GLU A 90 7.06 11.49 -14.52
N ASN A 91 8.06 11.69 -15.37
CA ASN A 91 7.92 12.12 -16.76
C ASN A 91 7.22 13.49 -16.92
N LEU A 92 7.51 14.41 -16.00
CA LEU A 92 6.97 15.76 -16.03
C LEU A 92 7.64 16.60 -17.14
N PRO A 93 6.87 17.42 -17.87
CA PRO A 93 7.44 18.38 -18.81
C PRO A 93 8.42 19.32 -18.13
N ALA A 94 9.56 19.61 -18.75
CA ALA A 94 10.60 20.46 -18.17
C ALA A 94 10.11 21.89 -17.81
N SER A 95 9.04 22.36 -18.45
CA SER A 95 8.45 23.69 -18.24
C SER A 95 7.27 23.70 -17.28
N VAL A 96 6.92 22.58 -16.64
CA VAL A 96 5.77 22.53 -15.73
C VAL A 96 6.03 23.36 -14.48
N SER A 97 5.06 24.16 -14.06
CA SER A 97 5.13 24.93 -12.81
C SER A 97 4.54 24.15 -11.64
N THR A 98 4.99 24.46 -10.42
CA THR A 98 4.38 23.98 -9.17
C THR A 98 2.89 24.32 -9.10
N ASP A 99 2.49 25.51 -9.57
CA ASP A 99 1.09 25.94 -9.58
C ASP A 99 0.22 25.04 -10.47
N TYR A 100 0.73 24.67 -11.65
CA TYR A 100 0.03 23.77 -12.55
C TYR A 100 -0.10 22.36 -11.95
N ILE A 101 0.97 21.83 -11.35
CA ILE A 101 0.95 20.54 -10.65
C ILE A 101 -0.08 20.57 -9.52
N THR A 102 -0.07 21.62 -8.71
CA THR A 102 -1.01 21.80 -7.60
C THR A 102 -2.45 21.75 -8.11
N VAL A 103 -2.82 22.60 -9.08
CA VAL A 103 -4.18 22.63 -9.64
C VAL A 103 -4.57 21.29 -10.28
N TYR A 104 -3.63 20.60 -10.94
CA TYR A 104 -3.89 19.30 -11.54
C TYR A 104 -4.21 18.23 -10.49
N PHE A 105 -3.45 18.15 -9.40
CA PHE A 105 -3.62 17.16 -8.34
C PHE A 105 -4.69 17.55 -7.31
N GLU A 106 -5.11 18.81 -7.24
CA GLU A 106 -6.28 19.26 -6.48
C GLU A 106 -7.61 19.02 -7.22
N SER A 107 -7.55 18.83 -8.55
CA SER A 107 -8.74 18.61 -9.37
C SER A 107 -9.43 17.29 -9.01
N VAL A 108 -10.63 17.38 -8.46
CA VAL A 108 -11.50 16.22 -8.19
C VAL A 108 -11.80 15.43 -9.47
N ARG A 109 -11.81 16.09 -10.65
CA ARG A 109 -11.99 15.39 -11.95
C ARG A 109 -10.87 14.40 -12.25
N ASN A 110 -9.70 14.59 -11.66
CA ASN A 110 -8.53 13.73 -11.81
C ASN A 110 -8.41 12.72 -10.64
N GLY A 111 -9.44 12.60 -9.78
CA GLY A 111 -9.35 11.81 -8.54
C GLY A 111 -8.49 12.48 -7.46
N GLY A 112 -8.25 13.79 -7.61
CA GLY A 112 -7.38 14.57 -6.74
C GLY A 112 -7.98 14.98 -5.40
N GLY A 113 -7.17 15.69 -4.62
CA GLY A 113 -7.51 16.22 -3.31
C GLY A 113 -6.60 17.39 -2.91
N PRO A 114 -6.90 18.10 -1.81
CA PRO A 114 -6.13 19.26 -1.39
C PRO A 114 -4.64 18.94 -1.25
N VAL A 115 -3.80 19.75 -1.90
CA VAL A 115 -2.34 19.58 -1.91
C VAL A 115 -1.74 20.51 -0.85
N SER A 116 -0.89 19.96 0.01
CA SER A 116 -0.18 20.72 1.04
C SER A 116 1.19 21.20 0.57
N ASP A 117 1.87 20.41 -0.28
CA ASP A 117 3.21 20.73 -0.77
C ASP A 117 3.51 20.08 -2.13
N VAL A 118 4.38 20.74 -2.90
CA VAL A 118 4.91 20.23 -4.17
C VAL A 118 6.42 20.47 -4.21
N GLN A 119 7.18 19.39 -4.18
CA GLN A 119 8.64 19.42 -4.33
C GLN A 119 9.04 18.98 -5.75
N LEU A 120 9.50 19.91 -6.56
CA LEU A 120 9.99 19.63 -7.92
C LEU A 120 11.43 19.10 -7.94
N PHE A 121 11.68 18.14 -8.82
CA PHE A 121 13.00 17.61 -9.17
C PHE A 121 13.20 17.73 -10.70
N PRO A 122 13.57 18.92 -11.20
CA PRO A 122 13.66 19.18 -12.65
C PRO A 122 14.64 18.27 -13.39
N GLU A 123 15.78 17.93 -12.75
CA GLU A 123 16.80 17.04 -13.33
C GLU A 123 16.29 15.60 -13.50
N GLU A 124 15.37 15.16 -12.64
CA GLU A 124 14.74 13.84 -12.68
C GLU A 124 13.42 13.83 -13.48
N HIS A 125 13.00 14.97 -14.04
CA HIS A 125 11.68 15.14 -14.63
C HIS A 125 10.55 14.62 -13.70
N SER A 126 10.64 14.91 -12.40
CA SER A 126 9.70 14.40 -11.42
C SER A 126 9.34 15.41 -10.33
N ALA A 127 8.30 15.10 -9.56
CA ALA A 127 7.89 15.87 -8.40
C ALA A 127 7.35 14.95 -7.32
N ILE A 128 7.59 15.30 -6.05
CA ILE A 128 6.83 14.74 -4.93
C ILE A 128 5.65 15.68 -4.64
N ILE A 129 4.45 15.13 -4.63
CA ILE A 129 3.21 15.84 -4.30
C ILE A 129 2.72 15.30 -2.98
N THR A 130 2.54 16.17 -1.99
CA THR A 130 2.00 15.82 -0.67
C THR A 130 0.60 16.38 -0.53
N PHE A 131 -0.34 15.53 -0.18
CA PHE A 131 -1.75 15.84 0.06
C PHE A 131 -2.01 16.13 1.53
N CYS A 132 -3.04 16.93 1.82
CA CYS A 132 -3.45 17.22 3.20
C CYS A 132 -3.99 15.97 3.94
N ASP A 133 -4.48 14.97 3.20
CA ASP A 133 -5.04 13.72 3.72
C ASP A 133 -4.53 12.53 2.89
N HIS A 134 -4.40 11.36 3.51
CA HIS A 134 -4.08 10.10 2.83
C HIS A 134 -5.29 9.49 2.13
N LYS A 135 -6.49 10.00 2.40
CA LYS A 135 -7.74 9.57 1.75
C LYS A 135 -7.77 10.05 0.31
N GLY A 136 -7.67 9.11 -0.62
CA GLY A 136 -8.05 9.36 -2.01
C GLY A 136 -9.57 9.54 -2.11
N ASN A 137 -10.01 10.49 -2.93
CA ASN A 137 -11.40 10.55 -3.36
C ASN A 137 -11.57 9.55 -4.51
N ALA A 138 -11.99 8.33 -4.19
CA ALA A 138 -12.34 7.29 -5.17
C ALA A 138 -13.85 7.31 -5.47
#